data_AF-A0A9W4LDJ7-F1
#
_entry.id   AF-A0A9W4LDJ7-F1
#
_cell.length_a   1.000
_cell.length_b   1.000
_cell.length_c   1.000
_cell.angle_alpha   90.00
_cell.angle_beta   90.00
_cell.angle_gamma   90.00
#
_symmetry.space_group_name_H-M   'P 1'
#
loop_
_entity.id
_entity.type
_entity.pdbx_description
1 polymer ?
#
loop_
_entity_poly.entity_id
_entity_poly.type
_entity_poly.pdbx_seq_one_letter_code
_entity_poly.pdbx_strand_id
1 'polypeptide(L)'
;MLTSEASPIESSPTYDAIARALTETERGRWFLAEYVRRQRHADLQSLIDALSRLQGSSRRAEHTDAGEDDRDRQRFRLVQIQRLIERTRIEIALAPGSQPALDREASEDPFMTLARAQDKTTAAVIDAAELIQEIAWSKKSAGNTHDDIANSAVRDRLTSLYAVAANSMAISERFRLLARLMDQIEQRLAKAVEACDASTRPEPTLRGEQIIEPDLPQTVRLVVNNAEQAASQQTVMHNTASIREQLEALVARQASSARPGLRKPIRSPGEILAGLTTMSASEKLRRFT
;
A
#
# COMPACT_ATOMS: atom_id res chain seq x y z
N MET A 1 26.80 5.18 -37.63
CA MET A 1 28.23 5.33 -37.31
C MET A 1 28.36 6.24 -36.09
N LEU A 2 28.58 5.67 -34.91
CA LEU A 2 29.07 6.39 -33.73
C LEU A 2 30.03 5.43 -33.03
N THR A 3 31.29 5.45 -33.45
CA THR A 3 32.37 4.72 -32.78
C THR A 3 32.59 5.36 -31.42
N SER A 4 32.28 4.58 -30.39
CA SER A 4 32.74 4.81 -29.03
C SER A 4 34.25 4.66 -29.01
N GLU A 5 34.97 5.78 -29.11
CA GLU A 5 36.36 5.86 -28.65
C GLU A 5 36.34 6.40 -27.22
N ALA A 6 35.95 5.54 -26.29
CA ALA A 6 36.45 5.66 -24.93
C ALA A 6 37.94 5.28 -24.99
N SER A 7 38.81 6.26 -25.22
CA SER A 7 40.25 6.03 -25.11
C SER A 7 40.59 5.76 -23.64
N PRO A 8 41.22 4.62 -23.31
CA PRO A 8 41.62 4.32 -21.96
C PRO A 8 42.65 5.37 -21.53
N ILE A 9 42.47 5.91 -20.34
CA ILE A 9 43.49 6.71 -19.66
C ILE A 9 44.65 5.75 -19.37
N GLU A 10 45.52 5.56 -20.36
CA GLU A 10 46.87 5.12 -20.09
C GLU A 10 47.50 6.24 -19.26
N SER A 11 47.73 5.93 -17.99
CA SER A 11 48.53 6.74 -17.08
C SER A 11 49.88 7.01 -17.75
N SER A 12 49.96 8.13 -18.47
CA SER A 12 51.12 8.39 -19.30
C SER A 12 52.31 8.64 -18.38
N PRO A 13 53.50 8.10 -18.67
CA PRO A 13 54.71 8.34 -17.88
C PRO A 13 55.02 9.83 -17.73
N THR A 14 54.48 10.67 -18.61
CA THR A 14 54.53 12.12 -18.55
C THR A 14 53.70 12.70 -17.40
N TYR A 15 52.53 12.12 -17.11
CA TYR A 15 51.70 12.54 -15.97
C TYR A 15 52.42 12.28 -14.65
N ASP A 16 52.99 11.08 -14.47
CA ASP A 16 53.72 10.71 -13.26
C ASP A 16 55.01 11.53 -13.08
N ALA A 17 55.69 11.87 -14.19
CA ALA A 17 56.86 12.74 -14.16
C ALA A 17 56.51 14.17 -13.72
N ILE A 18 55.41 14.73 -14.25
CA ILE A 18 54.93 16.06 -13.87
C ILE A 18 54.41 16.05 -12.43
N ALA A 19 53.68 15.01 -12.03
CA ALA A 19 53.19 14.84 -10.66
C ALA A 19 54.35 14.79 -9.66
N ARG A 20 55.42 14.02 -9.94
CA ARG A 20 56.65 14.00 -9.12
C ARG A 20 57.27 15.39 -9.00
N ALA A 21 57.53 16.06 -10.12
CA ALA A 21 58.14 17.40 -10.13
C ALA A 21 57.32 18.44 -9.34
N LEU A 22 55.98 18.38 -9.44
CA LEU A 22 55.08 19.25 -8.67
C LEU A 22 55.09 18.90 -7.17
N THR A 23 55.12 17.62 -6.81
CA THR A 23 55.17 17.20 -5.40
C THR A 23 56.50 17.50 -4.71
N GLU A 24 57.61 17.60 -5.44
CA GLU A 24 58.92 17.95 -4.87
C GLU A 24 58.93 19.39 -4.32
N THR A 25 58.29 20.32 -5.02
CA THR A 25 58.21 21.73 -4.59
C THR A 25 57.08 21.98 -3.59
N GLU A 26 57.31 22.86 -2.61
CA GLU A 26 56.26 23.24 -1.63
C GLU A 26 55.05 23.92 -2.30
N ARG A 27 55.31 24.73 -3.33
CA ARG A 27 54.27 25.43 -4.10
C ARG A 27 53.42 24.49 -4.95
N GLY A 28 54.02 23.44 -5.53
CA GLY A 28 53.29 22.43 -6.29
C GLY A 28 52.42 21.54 -5.40
N ARG A 29 52.88 21.18 -4.20
CA ARG A 29 52.05 20.48 -3.20
C ARG A 29 50.82 21.28 -2.79
N TRP A 30 50.98 22.59 -2.55
CA TRP A 30 49.84 23.46 -2.25
C TRP A 30 48.85 23.56 -3.42
N PHE A 31 49.35 23.70 -4.65
CA PHE A 31 48.51 23.73 -5.85
C PHE A 31 47.72 22.44 -6.05
N LEU A 32 48.35 21.27 -5.88
CA LEU A 32 47.67 19.98 -5.99
C LEU A 32 46.60 19.78 -4.90
N ALA A 33 46.91 20.16 -3.66
CA ALA A 33 45.95 20.10 -2.56
C ALA A 33 44.73 21.01 -2.82
N GLU A 34 44.97 22.23 -3.29
CA GLU A 34 43.90 23.19 -3.60
C GLU A 34 43.11 22.78 -4.86
N TYR A 35 43.77 22.17 -5.86
CA TYR A 35 43.13 21.63 -7.06
C TYR A 35 42.17 20.49 -6.71
N VAL A 36 42.61 19.51 -5.91
CA VAL A 36 41.74 18.41 -5.44
C VAL A 36 40.56 18.96 -4.63
N ARG A 37 40.79 19.99 -3.80
CA ARG A 37 39.71 20.62 -3.02
C ARG A 37 38.65 21.26 -3.93
N ARG A 38 39.05 22.03 -4.94
CA ARG A 38 38.12 22.70 -5.88
C ARG A 38 37.44 21.74 -6.84
N GLN A 39 38.16 20.71 -7.32
CA GLN A 39 37.60 19.72 -8.22
C GLN A 39 36.50 18.90 -7.54
N ARG A 40 36.64 18.56 -6.25
CA ARG A 40 35.54 17.93 -5.50
C ARG A 40 34.28 18.80 -5.43
N HIS A 41 34.44 20.12 -5.28
CA HIS A 41 33.28 21.03 -5.28
C HIS A 41 32.61 21.10 -6.67
N ALA A 42 33.39 21.10 -7.75
CA ALA A 42 32.86 21.09 -9.12
C ALA A 42 32.16 19.75 -9.46
N ASP A 43 32.76 18.62 -9.09
CA ASP A 43 32.18 17.29 -9.31
C ASP A 43 30.90 17.08 -8.48
N LEU A 44 30.86 17.59 -7.24
CA LEU A 44 29.64 17.56 -6.42
C LEU A 44 28.53 18.42 -7.02
N GLN A 45 28.84 19.60 -7.56
CA GLN A 45 27.84 20.42 -8.26
C GLN A 45 27.31 19.72 -9.51
N SER A 46 28.18 19.08 -10.29
CA SER A 46 27.76 18.29 -11.45
C SER A 46 26.86 17.11 -11.06
N LEU A 47 27.16 16.42 -9.96
CA LEU A 47 26.32 15.36 -9.42
C LEU A 47 24.98 15.88 -8.89
N ILE A 48 24.95 17.03 -8.21
CA ILE A 48 23.72 17.67 -7.75
C ILE A 48 22.86 18.10 -8.93
N ASP A 49 23.45 18.64 -9.99
CA ASP A 49 22.73 18.99 -11.22
C ASP A 49 22.20 17.76 -11.93
N ALA A 50 22.99 16.68 -12.01
CA ALA A 50 22.53 15.40 -12.55
C ALA A 50 21.37 14.81 -11.73
N LEU A 51 21.46 14.85 -10.40
CA LEU A 51 20.41 14.40 -9.50
C LEU A 51 19.15 15.27 -9.64
N SER A 52 19.30 16.59 -9.77
CA SER A 52 18.20 17.54 -9.98
C SER A 52 17.52 17.32 -11.33
N ARG A 53 18.30 17.02 -12.38
CA ARG A 53 17.76 16.63 -13.70
C ARG A 53 17.01 15.30 -13.63
N LEU A 54 17.52 14.31 -12.90
CA LEU A 54 16.87 13.01 -12.69
C LEU A 54 15.57 13.15 -11.91
N GLN A 55 15.57 13.93 -10.82
CA GLN A 55 14.36 14.26 -10.07
C GLN A 55 13.33 15.01 -10.92
N GLY A 56 13.79 15.95 -11.75
CA GLY A 56 12.96 16.68 -12.69
C GLY A 56 12.42 15.83 -13.85
N SER A 57 13.13 14.77 -14.28
CA SER A 57 12.62 13.80 -15.26
C SER A 57 11.66 12.81 -14.63
N SER A 58 11.91 12.35 -13.39
CA SER A 58 10.99 11.46 -12.66
C SER A 58 9.65 12.14 -12.39
N ARG A 59 9.69 13.39 -11.88
CA ARG A 59 8.48 14.20 -11.71
C ARG A 59 7.76 14.48 -13.02
N ARG A 60 8.49 14.73 -14.11
CA ARG A 60 7.86 14.88 -15.44
C ARG A 60 7.24 13.59 -15.93
N ALA A 61 7.86 12.43 -15.70
CA ALA A 61 7.27 11.13 -16.04
C ALA A 61 6.01 10.82 -15.22
N GLU A 62 5.94 11.27 -13.96
CA GLU A 62 4.72 11.22 -13.13
C GLU A 62 3.64 12.22 -13.58
N HIS A 63 4.03 13.31 -14.25
CA HIS A 63 3.14 14.39 -14.71
C HIS A 63 2.90 14.42 -16.23
N THR A 64 3.36 13.42 -16.98
CA THR A 64 3.05 13.28 -18.41
C THR A 64 1.76 12.49 -18.60
N ASP A 65 0.88 12.92 -19.52
CA ASP A 65 -0.38 12.27 -19.93
C ASP A 65 -0.29 10.74 -20.10
N ALA A 66 0.89 10.21 -20.46
CA ALA A 66 1.16 8.77 -20.55
C ALA A 66 0.90 8.01 -19.23
N GLY A 67 1.09 8.64 -18.07
CA GLY A 67 0.78 8.06 -16.76
C GLY A 67 -0.71 8.16 -16.40
N GLU A 68 -1.46 9.09 -16.98
CA GLU A 68 -2.91 9.18 -16.84
C GLU A 68 -3.60 8.12 -17.72
N ASP A 69 -3.14 7.95 -18.97
CA ASP A 69 -3.58 6.90 -19.88
C ASP A 69 -3.37 5.48 -19.32
N ASP A 70 -2.20 5.20 -18.73
CA ASP A 70 -1.91 3.88 -18.12
C ASP A 70 -2.75 3.61 -16.87
N ARG A 71 -3.07 4.65 -16.08
CA ARG A 71 -3.95 4.55 -14.89
C ARG A 71 -5.39 4.33 -15.30
N ASP A 72 -5.91 5.07 -16.27
CA ASP A 72 -7.26 4.88 -16.81
C ASP A 72 -7.42 3.49 -17.42
N ARG A 73 -6.38 2.99 -18.11
CA ARG A 73 -6.34 1.61 -18.60
C ARG A 73 -6.31 0.58 -17.48
N GLN A 74 -5.60 0.84 -16.38
CA GLN A 74 -5.62 -0.02 -15.19
C GLN A 74 -7.01 -0.03 -14.52
N ARG A 75 -7.60 1.15 -14.31
CA ARG A 75 -8.95 1.31 -13.76
C ARG A 75 -9.98 0.56 -14.60
N PHE A 76 -9.93 0.72 -15.92
CA PHE A 76 -10.81 0.03 -16.85
C PHE A 76 -10.70 -1.49 -16.70
N ARG A 77 -9.49 -2.05 -16.62
CA ARG A 77 -9.28 -3.49 -16.39
C ARG A 77 -9.87 -3.97 -15.06
N LEU A 78 -9.70 -3.22 -13.98
CA LEU A 78 -10.24 -3.59 -12.66
C LEU A 78 -11.78 -3.60 -12.67
N VAL A 79 -12.40 -2.58 -13.26
CA VAL A 79 -13.86 -2.52 -13.41
C VAL A 79 -14.38 -3.64 -14.31
N GLN A 80 -13.63 -4.02 -15.36
CA GLN A 80 -13.97 -5.17 -16.19
C GLN A 80 -13.95 -6.48 -15.39
N ILE A 81 -12.92 -6.70 -14.55
CA ILE A 81 -12.84 -7.90 -13.69
C ILE A 81 -14.02 -7.93 -12.71
N GLN A 82 -14.37 -6.81 -12.08
CA GLN A 82 -15.55 -6.73 -11.21
C GLN A 82 -16.84 -7.11 -11.95
N ARG A 83 -17.05 -6.59 -13.16
CA ARG A 83 -18.24 -6.94 -13.96
C ARG A 83 -18.27 -8.42 -14.34
N LEU A 84 -17.11 -9.02 -14.64
CA LEU A 84 -17.02 -10.45 -14.93
C LEU A 84 -17.38 -11.28 -13.69
N ILE A 85 -16.89 -10.88 -12.51
CA ILE A 85 -17.23 -11.49 -11.23
C ILE A 85 -18.74 -11.43 -10.98
N GLU A 86 -19.36 -10.25 -11.09
CA GLU A 86 -20.81 -10.10 -10.90
C GLU A 86 -21.60 -10.96 -11.89
N ARG A 87 -21.20 -10.96 -13.17
CA ARG A 87 -21.82 -11.82 -14.18
C ARG A 87 -21.71 -13.29 -13.81
N THR A 88 -20.55 -13.75 -13.35
CA THR A 88 -20.36 -15.14 -12.94
C THR A 88 -21.20 -15.50 -11.71
N ARG A 89 -21.39 -14.59 -10.75
CA ARG A 89 -22.27 -14.80 -9.60
C ARG A 89 -23.73 -14.98 -10.05
N ILE A 90 -24.19 -14.13 -10.96
CA ILE A 90 -25.54 -14.25 -11.54
C ILE A 90 -25.68 -15.57 -12.31
N GLU A 91 -24.69 -15.96 -13.11
CA GLU A 91 -24.71 -17.21 -13.87
C GLU A 91 -24.79 -18.44 -12.95
N ILE A 92 -24.04 -18.43 -11.84
CA ILE A 92 -24.07 -19.49 -10.83
C ILE A 92 -25.40 -19.49 -10.07
N ALA A 93 -25.96 -18.32 -9.77
CA ALA A 93 -27.29 -18.22 -9.14
C ALA A 93 -28.39 -18.83 -10.03
N LEU A 94 -28.29 -18.63 -11.35
CA LEU A 94 -29.23 -19.12 -12.36
C LEU A 94 -28.94 -20.55 -12.85
N ALA A 95 -27.85 -21.17 -12.39
CA ALA A 95 -27.46 -22.50 -12.86
C ALA A 95 -28.51 -23.56 -12.48
N PRO A 96 -28.81 -24.51 -13.40
CA PRO A 96 -29.80 -25.55 -13.14
C PRO A 96 -29.37 -26.45 -11.96
N GLY A 97 -30.32 -26.74 -11.06
CA GLY A 97 -30.05 -27.46 -9.81
C GLY A 97 -29.86 -26.56 -8.59
N SER A 98 -29.69 -25.24 -8.79
CA SER A 98 -29.92 -24.24 -7.74
C SER A 98 -31.41 -24.23 -7.45
N GLN A 99 -31.87 -25.02 -6.47
CA GLN A 99 -33.26 -24.95 -6.03
C GLN A 99 -33.46 -23.56 -5.44
N PRO A 100 -34.28 -22.68 -6.05
CA PRO A 100 -34.67 -21.47 -5.37
C PRO A 100 -35.58 -21.96 -4.24
N ALA A 101 -35.05 -21.99 -3.01
CA ALA A 101 -35.94 -22.01 -1.87
C ALA A 101 -36.94 -20.87 -2.10
N LEU A 102 -38.23 -21.15 -1.90
CA LEU A 102 -39.32 -20.18 -2.03
C LEU A 102 -39.23 -19.04 -0.98
N ASP A 103 -38.07 -18.89 -0.34
CA ASP A 103 -37.71 -17.82 0.57
C ASP A 103 -36.89 -16.81 -0.23
N ARG A 104 -37.63 -15.85 -0.77
CA ARG A 104 -37.17 -14.66 -1.48
C ARG A 104 -36.39 -13.75 -0.54
N GLU A 105 -35.22 -14.15 -0.09
CA GLU A 105 -34.21 -13.23 0.44
C GLU A 105 -33.29 -12.82 -0.71
N ALA A 106 -33.68 -11.72 -1.36
CA ALA A 106 -33.11 -11.19 -2.59
C ALA A 106 -31.68 -10.60 -2.45
N SER A 107 -30.85 -11.14 -1.55
CA SER A 107 -29.52 -10.59 -1.25
C SER A 107 -28.55 -11.61 -0.65
N GLU A 108 -28.67 -12.90 -0.97
CA GLU A 108 -27.69 -13.89 -0.52
C GLU A 108 -26.72 -14.31 -1.64
N ASP A 109 -25.45 -14.46 -1.26
CA ASP A 109 -24.38 -14.92 -2.14
C ASP A 109 -24.76 -16.27 -2.78
N PRO A 110 -24.69 -16.42 -4.12
CA PRO A 110 -25.03 -17.68 -4.80
C PRO A 110 -24.32 -18.90 -4.22
N PHE A 111 -23.08 -18.75 -3.77
CA PHE A 111 -22.34 -19.87 -3.17
C PHE A 111 -22.91 -20.27 -1.80
N MET A 112 -23.42 -19.32 -1.01
CA MET A 112 -24.08 -19.62 0.26
C MET A 112 -25.43 -20.32 0.04
N THR A 113 -26.18 -19.93 -0.99
CA THR A 113 -27.40 -20.63 -1.40
C THR A 113 -27.10 -22.08 -1.78
N LEU A 114 -26.04 -22.31 -2.56
CA LEU A 114 -25.60 -23.66 -2.93
C LEU A 114 -25.14 -24.48 -1.71
N ALA A 115 -24.42 -23.86 -0.76
CA ALA A 115 -24.02 -24.52 0.48
C ALA A 115 -25.24 -24.99 1.29
N ARG A 116 -26.26 -24.12 1.45
CA ARG A 116 -27.50 -24.47 2.16
C ARG A 116 -28.31 -25.54 1.42
N ALA A 117 -28.39 -25.47 0.09
CA ALA A 117 -29.04 -26.51 -0.70
C ALA A 117 -28.32 -27.87 -0.54
N GLN A 118 -26.98 -27.88 -0.49
CA GLN A 118 -26.20 -29.08 -0.19
C GLN A 118 -26.42 -29.59 1.24
N ASP A 119 -26.52 -28.71 2.24
CA ASP A 119 -26.81 -29.13 3.62
C ASP A 119 -28.18 -29.81 3.73
N LYS A 120 -29.20 -29.25 3.07
CA LYS A 120 -30.53 -29.86 2.99
C LYS A 120 -30.48 -31.24 2.34
N THR A 121 -29.70 -31.37 1.26
CA THR A 121 -29.49 -32.65 0.58
C THR A 121 -28.80 -33.66 1.50
N THR A 122 -27.76 -33.21 2.21
CA THR A 122 -27.02 -34.05 3.18
C THR A 122 -27.95 -34.54 4.30
N ALA A 123 -28.77 -33.65 4.87
CA ALA A 123 -29.74 -34.00 5.91
C ALA A 123 -30.72 -35.08 5.39
N ALA A 124 -31.31 -34.88 4.21
CA ALA A 124 -32.22 -35.86 3.62
C ALA A 124 -31.55 -37.23 3.37
N VAL A 125 -30.26 -37.25 3.00
CA VAL A 125 -29.48 -38.48 2.82
C VAL A 125 -29.25 -39.20 4.15
N ILE A 126 -28.97 -38.46 5.22
CA ILE A 126 -28.79 -39.02 6.57
C ILE A 126 -30.13 -39.56 7.09
N ASP A 127 -31.22 -38.81 6.97
CA ASP A 127 -32.56 -39.23 7.39
C ASP A 127 -32.98 -40.53 6.66
N ALA A 128 -32.71 -40.62 5.36
CA ALA A 128 -32.95 -41.85 4.60
C ALA A 128 -32.10 -43.02 5.08
N ALA A 129 -30.84 -42.78 5.46
CA ALA A 129 -29.96 -43.80 6.03
C ALA A 129 -30.49 -44.32 7.37
N GLU A 130 -30.96 -43.43 8.24
CA GLU A 130 -31.53 -43.76 9.55
C GLU A 130 -32.82 -44.59 9.41
N LEU A 131 -33.71 -44.21 8.50
CA LEU A 131 -34.92 -44.99 8.20
C LEU A 131 -34.57 -46.40 7.67
N ILE A 132 -33.57 -46.52 6.81
CA ILE A 132 -33.09 -47.83 6.32
C ILE A 132 -32.56 -48.66 7.49
N GLN A 133 -31.83 -48.06 8.43
CA GLN A 133 -31.34 -48.75 9.62
C GLN A 133 -32.47 -49.22 10.52
N GLU A 134 -33.49 -48.39 10.74
CA GLU A 134 -34.66 -48.73 11.56
C GLU A 134 -35.47 -49.87 10.94
N ILE A 135 -35.71 -49.83 9.62
CA ILE A 135 -36.39 -50.91 8.89
C ILE A 135 -35.58 -52.20 8.94
N ALA A 136 -34.27 -52.13 8.76
CA ALA A 136 -33.40 -53.30 8.86
C ALA A 136 -33.39 -53.88 10.29
N TRP A 137 -33.38 -53.03 11.31
CA TRP A 137 -33.42 -53.42 12.72
C TRP A 137 -34.76 -54.06 13.09
N SER A 138 -35.88 -53.48 12.64
CA SER A 138 -37.22 -54.03 12.91
C SER A 138 -37.40 -55.39 12.24
N LYS A 139 -36.93 -55.57 10.98
CA LYS A 139 -36.94 -56.87 10.28
C LYS A 139 -36.12 -57.94 11.03
N LYS A 140 -34.95 -57.57 11.57
CA LYS A 140 -34.10 -58.49 12.36
C LYS A 140 -34.77 -58.90 13.67
N SER A 141 -35.39 -57.93 14.35
CA SER A 141 -36.04 -58.14 15.66
C SER A 141 -37.29 -59.02 15.56
N ALA A 142 -37.93 -59.06 14.39
CA ALA A 142 -39.10 -59.91 14.09
C ALA A 142 -38.77 -61.41 13.85
N GLY A 143 -37.51 -61.83 13.99
CA GLY A 143 -37.13 -63.26 13.98
C GLY A 143 -36.75 -63.84 12.62
N ASN A 144 -36.68 -63.04 11.54
CA ASN A 144 -36.16 -63.48 10.24
C ASN A 144 -34.62 -63.44 10.21
N THR A 145 -33.98 -64.36 10.91
CA THR A 145 -32.51 -64.46 11.03
C THR A 145 -31.83 -65.15 9.84
N HIS A 146 -32.59 -65.64 8.85
CA HIS A 146 -32.05 -66.47 7.76
C HIS A 146 -31.55 -65.67 6.52
N ASP A 147 -31.55 -64.33 6.59
CA ASP A 147 -31.26 -63.43 5.46
C ASP A 147 -29.98 -62.60 5.71
N ASP A 148 -28.90 -63.27 6.13
CA ASP A 148 -27.62 -62.63 6.48
C ASP A 148 -26.99 -61.89 5.29
N ILE A 149 -27.19 -62.38 4.07
CA ILE A 149 -26.71 -61.75 2.83
C ILE A 149 -27.42 -60.41 2.57
N ALA A 150 -28.75 -60.35 2.78
CA ALA A 150 -29.47 -59.09 2.63
C ALA A 150 -29.06 -58.08 3.71
N ASN A 151 -28.82 -58.54 4.94
CA ASN A 151 -28.36 -57.68 6.03
C ASN A 151 -26.95 -57.13 5.80
N SER A 152 -26.03 -57.94 5.26
CA SER A 152 -24.69 -57.45 4.89
C SER A 152 -24.76 -56.44 3.74
N ALA A 153 -25.57 -56.70 2.72
CA ALA A 153 -25.76 -55.77 1.60
C ALA A 153 -26.36 -54.42 2.04
N VAL A 154 -27.31 -54.43 2.99
CA VAL A 154 -27.86 -53.20 3.59
C VAL A 154 -26.78 -52.43 4.35
N ARG A 155 -25.93 -53.12 5.12
CA ARG A 155 -24.83 -52.49 5.85
C ARG A 155 -23.82 -51.84 4.89
N ASP A 156 -23.40 -52.54 3.85
CA ASP A 156 -22.48 -51.99 2.84
C ASP A 156 -23.07 -50.76 2.15
N ARG A 157 -24.38 -50.79 1.85
CA ARG A 157 -25.08 -49.66 1.23
C ARG A 157 -25.19 -48.46 2.17
N LEU A 158 -25.41 -48.68 3.45
CA LEU A 158 -25.40 -47.62 4.47
C LEU A 158 -24.01 -46.98 4.60
N THR A 159 -22.94 -47.78 4.60
CA THR A 159 -21.57 -47.26 4.59
C THR A 159 -21.32 -46.40 3.36
N SER A 160 -21.78 -46.83 2.18
CA SER A 160 -21.71 -46.01 0.96
C SER A 160 -22.53 -44.71 1.07
N LEU A 161 -23.70 -44.74 1.70
CA LEU A 161 -24.58 -43.57 1.83
C LEU A 161 -23.97 -42.51 2.77
N TYR A 162 -23.38 -42.94 3.89
CA TYR A 162 -22.62 -42.04 4.77
C TYR A 162 -21.37 -41.47 4.11
N ALA A 163 -20.68 -42.25 3.28
CA ALA A 163 -19.54 -41.74 2.51
C ALA A 163 -19.97 -40.63 1.53
N VAL A 164 -21.12 -40.79 0.87
CA VAL A 164 -21.71 -39.75 0.01
C VAL A 164 -22.08 -38.51 0.84
N ALA A 165 -22.70 -38.68 2.01
CA ALA A 165 -23.03 -37.58 2.92
C ALA A 165 -21.77 -36.81 3.36
N ALA A 166 -20.69 -37.50 3.73
CA ALA A 166 -19.42 -36.88 4.08
C ALA A 166 -18.84 -36.05 2.94
N ASN A 167 -18.91 -36.56 1.69
CA ASN A 167 -18.48 -35.79 0.53
C ASN A 167 -19.37 -34.55 0.28
N SER A 168 -20.69 -34.67 0.46
CA SER A 168 -21.63 -33.55 0.33
C SER A 168 -21.39 -32.46 1.38
N MET A 169 -21.08 -32.82 2.63
CA MET A 169 -20.65 -31.87 3.67
C MET A 169 -19.37 -31.13 3.29
N ALA A 170 -18.38 -31.84 2.74
CA ALA A 170 -17.15 -31.22 2.27
C ALA A 170 -17.39 -30.24 1.10
N ILE A 171 -18.33 -30.56 0.21
CA ILE A 171 -18.76 -29.67 -0.89
C ILE A 171 -19.41 -28.41 -0.31
N SER A 172 -20.31 -28.54 0.67
CA SER A 172 -20.94 -27.40 1.35
C SER A 172 -19.91 -26.45 1.96
N GLU A 173 -18.88 -26.97 2.65
CA GLU A 173 -17.81 -26.13 3.21
C GLU A 173 -16.96 -25.45 2.12
N ARG A 174 -16.69 -26.14 1.01
CA ARG A 174 -15.99 -25.54 -0.14
C ARG A 174 -16.78 -24.38 -0.74
N PHE A 175 -18.10 -24.47 -0.81
CA PHE A 175 -18.93 -23.34 -1.24
C PHE A 175 -18.85 -22.15 -0.28
N ARG A 176 -18.86 -22.38 1.04
CA ARG A 176 -18.64 -21.31 2.03
C ARG A 176 -17.25 -20.68 1.91
N LEU A 177 -16.22 -21.48 1.64
CA LEU A 177 -14.88 -20.96 1.39
C LEU A 177 -14.84 -20.09 0.12
N LEU A 178 -15.49 -20.54 -0.95
CA LEU A 178 -15.55 -19.81 -2.21
C LEU A 178 -16.28 -18.47 -2.05
N ALA A 179 -17.41 -18.45 -1.32
CA ALA A 179 -18.12 -17.24 -0.92
C ALA A 179 -17.17 -16.23 -0.24
N ARG A 180 -16.44 -16.67 0.79
CA ARG A 180 -15.48 -15.83 1.52
C ARG A 180 -14.36 -15.30 0.62
N LEU A 181 -13.82 -16.12 -0.27
CA LEU A 181 -12.76 -15.70 -1.19
C LEU A 181 -13.27 -14.69 -2.22
N MET A 182 -14.47 -14.87 -2.74
CA MET A 182 -15.09 -13.94 -3.69
C MET A 182 -15.32 -12.57 -3.06
N ASP A 183 -15.89 -12.53 -1.85
CA ASP A 183 -16.06 -11.29 -1.09
C ASP A 183 -14.72 -10.58 -0.84
N GLN A 184 -13.67 -11.32 -0.48
CA GLN A 184 -12.32 -10.75 -0.32
C GLN A 184 -11.77 -10.18 -1.64
N ILE A 185 -11.97 -10.86 -2.76
CA ILE A 185 -11.52 -10.38 -4.07
C ILE A 185 -12.26 -9.10 -4.45
N GLU A 186 -13.58 -9.06 -4.27
CA GLU A 186 -14.41 -7.88 -4.55
C GLU A 186 -13.99 -6.69 -3.69
N GLN A 187 -13.81 -6.88 -2.38
CA GLN A 187 -13.31 -5.82 -1.49
C GLN A 187 -11.92 -5.32 -1.88
N ARG A 188 -11.02 -6.20 -2.31
CA ARG A 188 -9.68 -5.80 -2.79
C ARG A 188 -9.74 -5.07 -4.11
N LEU A 189 -10.60 -5.49 -5.04
CA LEU A 189 -10.82 -4.81 -6.30
C LEU A 189 -11.42 -3.43 -6.09
N ALA A 190 -12.41 -3.29 -5.20
CA ALA A 190 -13.00 -2.00 -4.86
C ALA A 190 -11.95 -1.02 -4.30
N LYS A 191 -11.12 -1.48 -3.35
CA LYS A 191 -10.00 -0.67 -2.82
C LYS A 191 -8.97 -0.31 -3.90
N ALA A 192 -8.69 -1.20 -4.84
CA ALA A 192 -7.76 -0.94 -5.93
C ALA A 192 -8.32 0.11 -6.92
N VAL A 193 -9.62 0.09 -7.19
CA VAL A 193 -10.29 1.13 -8.00
C VAL A 193 -10.27 2.47 -7.27
N GLU A 194 -10.63 2.50 -5.97
CA GLU A 194 -10.57 3.72 -5.15
C GLU A 194 -9.16 4.32 -5.09
N ALA A 195 -8.12 3.49 -4.99
CA ALA A 195 -6.73 3.95 -5.01
C ALA A 195 -6.34 4.58 -6.37
N CYS A 196 -6.88 4.03 -7.46
CA CYS A 196 -6.71 4.61 -8.79
C CYS A 196 -7.39 6.00 -8.88
N ASP A 197 -8.58 6.12 -8.28
CA ASP A 197 -9.39 7.35 -8.27
C ASP A 197 -8.84 8.43 -7.31
N ALA A 198 -8.25 8.02 -6.19
CA ALA A 198 -7.64 8.92 -5.21
C ALA A 198 -6.37 9.60 -5.76
N SER A 199 -5.63 8.93 -6.65
CA SER A 199 -4.44 9.48 -7.31
C SER A 199 -4.78 10.49 -8.42
N THR A 200 -6.03 10.54 -8.87
CA THR A 200 -6.56 11.51 -9.86
C THR A 200 -7.17 12.76 -9.24
N ARG A 201 -7.35 12.83 -7.91
CA ARG A 201 -7.70 14.12 -7.31
C ARG A 201 -6.50 15.05 -7.46
N PRO A 202 -6.61 16.18 -8.17
CA PRO A 202 -5.60 17.21 -8.03
C PRO A 202 -5.51 17.52 -6.54
N GLU A 203 -4.29 17.60 -5.98
CA GLU A 203 -4.12 18.33 -4.73
C GLU A 203 -4.92 19.63 -4.88
N PRO A 204 -5.69 20.07 -3.87
CA PRO A 204 -6.22 21.40 -3.92
C PRO A 204 -5.01 22.29 -4.15
N THR A 205 -4.90 22.84 -5.36
CA THR A 205 -4.06 24.00 -5.58
C THR A 205 -4.53 24.94 -4.50
N LEU A 206 -3.64 25.26 -3.57
CA LEU A 206 -3.77 26.48 -2.82
C LEU A 206 -3.89 27.53 -3.93
N ARG A 207 -5.13 27.89 -4.27
CA ARG A 207 -5.43 29.05 -5.09
C ARG A 207 -4.60 30.11 -4.42
N GLY A 208 -3.61 30.65 -5.15
CA GLY A 208 -2.93 31.86 -4.73
C GLY A 208 -4.04 32.77 -4.25
N GLU A 209 -4.02 33.05 -2.96
CA GLU A 209 -5.03 33.81 -2.27
C GLU A 209 -5.10 35.11 -3.03
N GLN A 210 -6.12 35.24 -3.88
CA GLN A 210 -6.45 36.51 -4.48
C GLN A 210 -6.83 37.34 -3.27
N ILE A 211 -5.87 38.15 -2.83
CA ILE A 211 -6.11 39.25 -1.91
C ILE A 211 -7.17 40.07 -2.63
N ILE A 212 -8.43 39.86 -2.23
CA ILE A 212 -9.51 40.77 -2.53
C ILE A 212 -9.07 42.05 -1.82
N GLU A 213 -8.51 42.97 -2.59
CA GLU A 213 -8.21 44.32 -2.14
C GLU A 213 -9.53 44.91 -1.64
N PRO A 214 -9.67 45.21 -0.33
CA PRO A 214 -10.89 45.82 0.16
C PRO A 214 -11.00 47.22 -0.46
N ASP A 215 -12.16 47.53 -1.04
CA ASP A 215 -12.45 48.84 -1.62
C ASP A 215 -12.40 49.90 -0.49
N LEU A 216 -11.26 50.58 -0.37
CA LEU A 216 -11.09 51.68 0.56
C LEU A 216 -11.63 52.98 -0.08
N PRO A 217 -12.43 53.78 0.65
CA PRO A 217 -12.98 55.02 0.12
C PRO A 217 -11.87 56.00 -0.28
N GLN A 218 -12.17 56.80 -1.32
CA GLN A 218 -11.27 57.66 -2.09
C GLN A 218 -10.36 58.60 -1.28
N THR A 219 -10.65 58.82 0.00
CA THR A 219 -9.84 59.62 0.93
C THR A 219 -8.45 59.01 1.18
N VAL A 220 -8.27 57.69 1.07
CA VAL A 220 -6.97 57.03 1.32
C VAL A 220 -6.02 57.08 0.10
N ARG A 221 -6.53 57.14 -1.14
CA ARG A 221 -5.69 57.26 -2.35
C ARG A 221 -4.90 58.58 -2.42
N LEU A 222 -5.40 59.65 -1.79
CA LEU A 222 -4.71 60.95 -1.75
C LEU A 222 -3.50 60.98 -0.79
N VAL A 223 -3.48 60.11 0.23
CA VAL A 223 -2.34 60.01 1.16
C VAL A 223 -1.22 59.15 0.56
N VAL A 224 -1.58 58.09 -0.18
CA VAL A 224 -0.62 57.20 -0.84
C VAL A 224 0.13 57.92 -1.98
N ASN A 225 -0.57 58.70 -2.79
CA ASN A 225 0.07 59.45 -3.88
C ASN A 225 1.00 60.59 -3.39
N ASN A 226 0.74 61.14 -2.20
CA ASN A 226 1.62 62.15 -1.59
C ASN A 226 2.83 61.55 -0.86
N ALA A 227 2.78 60.26 -0.47
CA ALA A 227 3.91 59.57 0.15
C ALA A 227 4.98 59.14 -0.87
N GLU A 228 4.60 58.88 -2.12
CA GLU A 228 5.55 58.51 -3.18
C GLU A 228 6.44 59.70 -3.62
N GLN A 229 5.96 60.94 -3.47
CA GLN A 229 6.76 62.14 -3.80
C GLN A 229 7.73 62.54 -2.67
N ALA A 230 7.53 62.07 -1.44
CA ALA A 230 8.41 62.40 -0.30
C ALA A 230 9.62 61.45 -0.15
N ALA A 231 9.60 60.26 -0.78
CA ALA A 231 10.64 59.24 -0.61
C ALA A 231 11.86 59.39 -1.55
N SER A 232 11.98 60.48 -2.29
CA SER A 232 13.20 60.78 -3.07
C SER A 232 14.28 61.52 -2.26
N GLN A 233 14.08 61.82 -0.98
CA GLN A 233 15.10 62.47 -0.15
C GLN A 233 15.18 61.88 1.25
N GLN A 234 16.42 61.52 1.62
CA GLN A 234 16.94 61.30 2.98
C GLN A 234 16.78 59.91 3.67
N THR A 235 17.90 59.18 3.66
CA THR A 235 18.70 58.79 4.87
C THR A 235 18.09 57.73 5.80
N VAL A 236 18.55 56.47 5.77
CA VAL A 236 19.78 55.91 6.39
C VAL A 236 19.78 55.91 7.93
N MET A 237 19.98 54.70 8.49
CA MET A 237 20.32 54.37 9.89
C MET A 237 19.24 54.62 10.95
N HIS A 238 18.60 53.55 11.47
CA HIS A 238 18.38 53.33 12.92
C HIS A 238 17.67 52.00 13.30
N ASN A 239 17.22 51.14 12.37
CA ASN A 239 16.29 50.06 12.73
C ASN A 239 16.84 48.61 12.79
N THR A 240 18.13 48.36 12.57
CA THR A 240 18.68 46.98 12.57
C THR A 240 19.19 46.52 13.94
N ALA A 241 19.44 47.44 14.89
CA ALA A 241 19.84 47.08 16.25
C ALA A 241 18.68 46.51 17.08
N SER A 242 17.46 47.04 16.91
CA SER A 242 16.27 46.69 17.70
C SER A 242 15.77 45.26 17.46
N ILE A 243 15.83 44.77 16.22
CA ILE A 243 15.26 43.45 15.86
C ILE A 243 16.14 42.31 16.36
N ARG A 244 17.47 42.50 16.40
CA ARG A 244 18.42 41.47 16.85
C ARG A 244 18.30 41.24 18.36
N GLU A 245 18.19 42.33 19.12
CA GLU A 245 18.05 42.29 20.58
C GLU A 245 16.71 41.66 21.01
N GLN A 246 15.65 41.88 20.22
CA GLN A 246 14.33 41.25 20.44
C GLN A 246 14.34 39.74 20.12
N LEU A 247 15.11 39.29 19.12
CA LEU A 247 15.22 37.87 18.78
C LEU A 247 16.05 37.09 19.80
N GLU A 248 17.14 37.65 20.31
CA GLU A 248 17.98 37.00 21.34
C GLU A 248 17.21 36.83 22.66
N ALA A 249 16.38 37.79 23.04
CA ALA A 249 15.50 37.69 24.22
C ALA A 249 14.42 36.60 24.09
N LEU A 250 13.97 36.29 22.87
CA LEU A 250 12.93 35.29 22.61
C LEU A 250 13.50 33.87 22.65
N VAL A 251 14.72 33.67 22.13
CA VAL A 251 15.44 32.38 22.19
C VAL A 251 15.80 32.03 23.63
N ALA A 252 16.24 33.00 24.45
CA ALA A 252 16.54 32.78 25.87
C ALA A 252 15.29 32.37 26.69
N ARG A 253 14.10 32.86 26.33
CA ARG A 253 12.83 32.46 26.96
C ARG A 253 12.33 31.08 26.53
N GLN A 254 12.65 30.63 25.32
CA GLN A 254 12.28 29.29 24.86
C GLN A 254 13.18 28.21 25.47
N ALA A 255 14.46 28.51 25.72
CA ALA A 255 15.38 27.58 26.36
C ALA A 255 15.04 27.27 27.83
N SER A 256 14.36 28.19 28.55
CA SER A 256 13.99 28.01 29.96
C SER A 256 12.63 27.33 30.19
N SER A 257 11.82 27.09 29.15
CA SER A 257 10.50 26.45 29.28
C SER A 257 10.50 24.93 29.08
N ALA A 258 11.63 24.33 28.71
CA ALA A 258 11.77 22.89 28.54
C ALA A 258 12.05 22.19 29.89
N ARG A 259 10.99 21.77 30.59
CA ARG A 259 11.09 20.85 31.75
C ARG A 259 11.69 19.49 31.30
N PRO A 260 12.70 18.95 32.00
CA PRO A 260 13.30 17.66 31.65
C PRO A 260 12.51 16.53 32.30
N GLY A 261 11.84 15.70 31.48
CA GLY A 261 11.12 14.54 32.01
C GLY A 261 10.45 13.70 30.94
N LEU A 262 11.04 12.55 30.66
CA LEU A 262 10.44 11.36 30.03
C LEU A 262 10.04 11.47 28.55
N ARG A 263 11.04 11.56 27.67
CA ARG A 263 10.95 10.87 26.38
C ARG A 263 11.84 9.64 26.43
N LYS A 264 11.23 8.44 26.48
CA LYS A 264 11.97 7.18 26.27
C LYS A 264 12.59 7.22 24.86
N PRO A 265 13.84 6.73 24.69
CA PRO A 265 14.45 6.70 23.37
C PRO A 265 13.66 5.74 22.47
N ILE A 266 13.33 6.21 21.27
CA ILE A 266 12.78 5.40 20.19
C ILE A 266 13.87 4.40 19.81
N ARG A 267 13.67 3.12 20.16
CA ARG A 267 14.61 2.06 19.78
C ARG A 267 14.62 1.92 18.26
N SER A 268 15.81 1.86 17.71
CA SER A 268 15.99 1.64 16.28
C SER A 268 15.52 0.23 15.89
N PRO A 269 15.07 -0.01 14.64
CA PRO A 269 14.64 -1.33 14.18
C PRO A 269 15.68 -2.45 14.41
N GLY A 270 16.97 -2.10 14.45
CA GLY A 270 18.06 -3.03 14.75
C GLY A 270 18.11 -3.48 16.22
N GLU A 271 17.76 -2.61 17.18
CA GLU A 271 17.72 -2.97 18.61
C GLU A 271 16.51 -3.82 18.98
N ILE A 272 15.42 -3.70 18.21
CA ILE A 272 14.22 -4.54 18.37
C ILE A 272 14.51 -5.98 17.91
N LEU A 273 15.30 -6.13 16.85
CA LEU A 273 15.69 -7.44 16.30
C LEU A 273 16.78 -8.12 17.15
N ALA A 274 17.72 -7.36 17.70
CA ALA A 274 18.72 -7.91 18.62
C ALA A 274 18.09 -8.54 19.87
N GLY A 275 17.07 -7.89 20.45
CA GLY A 275 16.35 -8.41 21.63
C GLY A 275 15.53 -9.68 21.38
N LEU A 276 15.17 -10.01 20.13
CA LEU A 276 14.41 -11.21 19.78
C LEU A 276 15.29 -12.46 19.59
N THR A 277 16.60 -12.27 19.42
CA THR A 277 17.57 -13.36 19.23
C THR A 277 18.07 -13.97 20.53
N THR A 278 17.92 -13.26 21.65
CA THR A 278 18.35 -13.73 22.99
C THR A 278 17.22 -14.35 23.82
N MET A 279 16.00 -14.40 23.31
CA MET A 279 14.84 -14.92 24.08
C MET A 279 14.54 -16.38 23.76
N SER A 280 14.41 -17.18 24.82
CA SER A 280 14.05 -18.60 24.76
C SER A 280 12.63 -18.80 24.22
N ALA A 281 12.41 -19.91 23.53
CA ALA A 281 11.17 -20.23 22.81
C ALA A 281 9.91 -20.15 23.70
N SER A 282 10.02 -20.44 24.99
CA SER A 282 8.90 -20.37 25.95
C SER A 282 8.41 -18.95 26.23
N GLU A 283 9.25 -17.93 26.02
CA GLU A 283 8.92 -16.53 26.32
C GLU A 283 8.25 -15.83 25.12
N LYS A 284 8.48 -16.35 23.90
CA LYS A 284 7.84 -15.88 22.67
C LYS A 284 6.34 -16.24 22.60
N LEU A 285 5.95 -17.35 23.24
CA LEU A 285 4.57 -17.84 23.25
C LEU A 285 3.64 -17.09 24.21
N ARG A 286 4.17 -16.44 25.27
CA ARG A 286 3.35 -15.68 26.24
C ARG A 286 2.92 -14.29 25.76
N ARG A 287 3.49 -13.79 24.67
CA ARG A 287 3.24 -12.42 24.19
C ARG A 287 2.19 -12.33 23.07
N PHE A 288 1.69 -13.47 22.60
CA PHE A 288 0.73 -13.59 21.50
C PHE A 288 -0.59 -14.29 21.90
N THR A 289 -0.82 -14.46 23.20
CA THR A 289 -2.12 -14.79 23.81
C THR A 289 -2.59 -13.62 24.64
#